data_AF-A0A5C7UDF8-F1
#
_entry.id   AF-A0A5C7UDF8-F1
#
_cell.length_a   1.000
_cell.length_b   1.000
_cell.length_c   1.000
_cell.angle_alpha   90.00
_cell.angle_beta   90.00
_cell.angle_gamma   90.00
#
_symmetry.space_group_name_H-M   'P 1'
#
loop_
_entity.id
_entity.type
_entity.pdbx_description
1 polymer ?
#
loop_
_entity_poly.entity_id
_entity_poly.type
_entity_poly.pdbx_seq_one_letter_code
_entity_poly.pdbx_strand_id
1 'polypeptide(L)'
;MAKQSNIQKQAQSQQKQETVSEDSVVEVLEKPDAVEVALSEVEQPAPVKVSEVHKELSAYGKQVMAQLEEYATAMDPRMVFNEQTGIQQQSNLFHLLGNLMLSSSNEDFAVVYAAVLKRFADGQTLPNGRPGVFSGMYLFRADNRLNLSQDQRRFFDAVRNLMVATCDVKSRTVGLNQVNLQATTAALFDTDSRNRLVAFYG
;
A
#
# COMPACT_ATOMS: atom_id res chain seq x y z
N MET A 1 48.25 25.85 23.37
CA MET A 1 48.39 25.22 24.70
C MET A 1 47.24 25.70 25.58
N ALA A 2 46.45 24.76 26.09
CA ALA A 2 45.68 24.76 27.35
C ALA A 2 44.60 25.86 27.58
N LYS A 3 43.47 25.64 28.26
CA LYS A 3 42.79 24.48 28.86
C LYS A 3 41.42 24.99 29.38
N GLN A 4 40.38 24.15 29.27
CA GLN A 4 39.38 23.79 30.31
C GLN A 4 38.63 24.92 31.08
N SER A 5 37.29 25.01 31.03
CA SER A 5 36.27 24.20 31.74
C SER A 5 35.94 24.72 33.16
N ASN A 6 34.66 25.06 33.39
CA ASN A 6 33.87 24.98 34.64
C ASN A 6 32.60 25.84 34.45
N ILE A 7 31.39 25.31 34.24
CA ILE A 7 30.51 24.54 35.14
C ILE A 7 30.39 25.15 36.55
N GLN A 8 29.14 25.37 36.94
CA GLN A 8 28.56 25.38 38.30
C GLN A 8 28.12 26.73 38.88
N LYS A 9 26.80 26.98 38.89
CA LYS A 9 26.01 27.14 40.14
C LYS A 9 24.50 27.24 39.88
N GLN A 10 23.77 26.41 40.61
CA GLN A 10 22.32 26.40 40.84
C GLN A 10 21.90 27.51 41.83
N ALA A 11 20.64 27.97 41.75
CA ALA A 11 19.71 28.31 42.85
C ALA A 11 18.53 29.13 42.25
N GLN A 12 17.36 28.51 42.03
CA GLN A 12 16.17 28.50 42.91
C GLN A 12 15.29 29.77 42.92
N SER A 13 14.05 29.54 42.46
CA SER A 13 12.78 29.97 43.07
C SER A 13 12.37 31.44 43.04
N GLN A 14 11.28 31.73 42.33
CA GLN A 14 10.17 32.54 42.88
C GLN A 14 8.85 32.23 42.16
N GLN A 15 7.83 32.02 42.99
CA GLN A 15 6.44 31.73 42.68
C GLN A 15 5.72 32.93 42.04
N LYS A 16 4.71 32.65 41.22
CA LYS A 16 3.50 33.47 41.20
C LYS A 16 2.27 32.61 40.88
N GLN A 17 1.46 32.37 41.91
CA GLN A 17 0.09 31.89 41.81
C GLN A 17 -0.81 33.06 41.40
N GLU A 18 -1.75 32.81 40.50
CA GLU A 18 -2.98 33.60 40.39
C GLU A 18 -4.17 32.63 40.40
N THR A 19 -5.00 32.85 41.41
CA THR A 19 -6.32 32.30 41.68
C THR A 19 -7.38 32.94 40.78
N VAL A 20 -8.32 32.16 40.24
CA VAL A 20 -9.74 32.56 40.15
C VAL A 20 -10.62 31.31 40.29
N SER A 21 -11.57 31.42 41.21
CA SER A 21 -12.64 30.51 41.60
C SER A 21 -13.75 30.47 40.56
N GLU A 22 -14.49 29.36 40.46
CA GLU A 22 -15.91 29.44 40.08
C GLU A 22 -16.71 28.26 40.65
N ASP A 23 -17.88 28.62 41.14
CA ASP A 23 -18.80 27.88 41.98
C ASP A 23 -19.92 27.27 41.11
N SER A 24 -20.29 26.04 41.45
CA SER A 24 -21.59 25.38 41.30
C SER A 24 -22.62 25.86 40.25
N VAL A 25 -22.95 25.00 39.26
CA VAL A 25 -24.34 24.80 38.79
C VAL A 25 -24.55 23.33 38.41
N VAL A 26 -25.56 22.70 39.03
CA VAL A 26 -26.14 21.41 38.66
C VAL A 26 -27.15 21.66 37.55
N GLU A 27 -27.01 20.99 36.40
CA GLU A 27 -28.07 20.92 35.39
C GLU A 27 -28.29 19.46 34.97
N VAL A 28 -29.56 19.06 35.04
CA VAL A 28 -30.14 17.75 34.74
C VAL A 28 -30.70 17.80 33.31
N LEU A 29 -30.88 16.63 32.68
CA LEU A 29 -31.44 16.34 31.34
C LEU A 29 -30.36 16.34 30.23
N GLU A 30 -30.31 15.43 29.26
CA GLU A 30 -31.25 14.41 28.78
C GLU A 30 -30.44 13.41 27.91
N LYS A 31 -30.88 12.15 27.83
CA LYS A 31 -30.33 11.19 26.86
C LYS A 31 -30.65 11.68 25.43
N PRO A 32 -29.70 11.77 24.50
CA PRO A 32 -30.04 11.83 23.09
C PRO A 32 -30.24 10.41 22.56
N ASP A 33 -31.42 10.25 21.98
CA ASP A 33 -31.93 9.10 21.24
C ASP A 33 -30.93 8.44 20.29
N ALA A 34 -31.13 7.14 20.15
CA ALA A 34 -30.57 6.32 19.09
C ALA A 34 -30.94 6.91 17.73
N VAL A 35 -29.97 7.58 17.08
CA VAL A 35 -30.02 7.80 15.65
C VAL A 35 -29.66 6.46 15.00
N GLU A 36 -30.70 5.67 14.71
CA GLU A 36 -30.63 4.54 13.79
C GLU A 36 -30.34 5.11 12.40
N VAL A 37 -29.06 5.29 12.09
CA VAL A 37 -28.60 5.57 10.74
C VAL A 37 -28.91 4.31 9.94
N ALA A 38 -30.05 4.34 9.25
CA ALA A 38 -30.41 3.37 8.23
C ALA A 38 -29.24 3.28 7.24
N LEU A 39 -28.45 2.22 7.37
CA LEU A 39 -27.46 1.80 6.41
C LEU A 39 -28.23 1.51 5.12
N SER A 40 -28.27 2.48 4.22
CA SER A 40 -28.72 2.25 2.86
C SER A 40 -27.73 1.27 2.25
N GLU A 41 -28.20 0.05 2.08
CA GLU A 41 -27.54 -1.06 1.40
C GLU A 41 -27.14 -0.58 0.00
N VAL A 42 -25.88 -0.18 -0.14
CA VAL A 42 -25.26 0.02 -1.45
C VAL A 42 -25.20 -1.38 -2.06
N GLU A 43 -26.11 -1.64 -2.99
CA GLU A 43 -26.17 -2.83 -3.81
C GLU A 43 -24.77 -3.05 -4.42
N GLN A 44 -24.02 -3.99 -3.84
CA GLN A 44 -22.71 -4.38 -4.36
C GLN A 44 -22.94 -4.92 -5.78
N PRO A 45 -22.29 -4.35 -6.81
CA PRO A 45 -22.36 -4.94 -8.14
C PRO A 45 -21.82 -6.37 -8.06
N ALA A 46 -22.59 -7.31 -8.61
CA ALA A 46 -22.36 -8.73 -8.47
C ALA A 46 -20.89 -9.13 -8.75
N PRO A 47 -20.32 -10.08 -7.98
CA PRO A 47 -18.95 -10.53 -8.13
C PRO A 47 -18.68 -10.93 -9.56
N VAL A 48 -17.68 -10.28 -10.17
CA VAL A 48 -17.15 -10.70 -11.46
C VAL A 48 -16.58 -12.10 -11.24
N LYS A 49 -17.25 -13.12 -11.78
CA LYS A 49 -16.76 -14.50 -11.74
C LYS A 49 -15.43 -14.56 -12.49
N VAL A 50 -14.31 -14.47 -11.78
CA VAL A 50 -12.93 -14.64 -12.28
C VAL A 50 -12.63 -16.11 -12.58
N SER A 51 -13.58 -16.82 -13.18
CA SER A 51 -13.45 -18.21 -13.59
C SER A 51 -13.66 -18.26 -15.10
N GLU A 52 -12.58 -18.61 -15.80
CA GLU A 52 -12.44 -18.72 -17.27
C GLU A 52 -11.95 -17.47 -18.00
N VAL A 53 -10.70 -17.08 -17.74
CA VAL A 53 -9.93 -16.27 -18.70
C VAL A 53 -8.59 -16.95 -18.99
N HIS A 54 -8.62 -17.99 -19.82
CA HIS A 54 -7.48 -18.35 -20.65
C HIS A 54 -7.49 -17.44 -21.90
N LYS A 55 -7.48 -16.12 -21.71
CA LYS A 55 -7.10 -15.20 -22.80
C LYS A 55 -5.60 -14.99 -22.69
N GLU A 56 -4.90 -15.11 -23.81
CA GLU A 56 -3.56 -14.57 -23.91
C GLU A 56 -3.57 -13.12 -23.41
N LEU A 57 -2.56 -12.75 -22.63
CA LEU A 57 -2.38 -11.37 -22.21
C LEU A 57 -2.40 -10.44 -23.43
N SER A 58 -3.08 -9.30 -23.30
CA SER A 58 -3.03 -8.24 -24.30
C SER A 58 -1.59 -7.75 -24.51
N ALA A 59 -1.33 -6.98 -25.57
CA ALA A 59 0.00 -6.40 -25.80
C ALA A 59 0.49 -5.60 -24.58
N TYR A 60 -0.42 -4.84 -23.95
CA TYR A 60 -0.17 -4.14 -22.69
C TYR A 60 0.18 -5.12 -21.57
N GLY A 61 -0.62 -6.17 -21.37
CA GLY A 61 -0.34 -7.20 -20.36
C GLY A 61 1.02 -7.89 -20.57
N LYS A 62 1.37 -8.23 -21.81
CA LYS A 62 2.68 -8.82 -22.17
C LYS A 62 3.83 -7.86 -21.80
N GLN A 63 3.68 -6.57 -22.07
CA GLN A 63 4.66 -5.55 -21.68
C GLN A 63 4.81 -5.43 -20.16
N VAL A 64 3.70 -5.37 -19.42
CA VAL A 64 3.71 -5.31 -17.95
C VAL A 64 4.44 -6.51 -17.35
N MET A 65 4.16 -7.71 -17.87
CA MET A 65 4.81 -8.93 -17.39
C MET A 65 6.31 -8.98 -17.74
N ALA A 66 6.70 -8.50 -18.91
CA ALA A 66 8.12 -8.39 -19.28
C ALA A 66 8.88 -7.44 -18.34
N GLN A 67 8.28 -6.30 -18.01
CA GLN A 67 8.88 -5.34 -17.06
C GLN A 67 9.01 -5.91 -15.65
N LEU A 68 8.03 -6.73 -15.20
CA LEU A 68 8.15 -7.45 -13.92
C LEU A 68 9.25 -8.50 -13.93
N GLU A 69 9.44 -9.21 -15.05
CA GLU A 69 10.50 -10.21 -15.19
C GLU A 69 11.89 -9.56 -15.22
N GLU A 70 12.01 -8.39 -15.86
CA GLU A 70 13.23 -7.58 -15.82
C GLU A 70 13.54 -7.13 -14.39
N TYR A 71 12.55 -6.57 -13.69
CA TYR A 71 12.67 -6.19 -12.28
C TYR A 71 13.10 -7.39 -11.42
N ALA A 72 12.44 -8.54 -11.58
CA ALA A 72 12.77 -9.77 -10.85
C ALA A 72 14.21 -10.22 -11.06
N THR A 73 14.71 -10.09 -12.29
CA THR A 73 16.06 -10.50 -12.65
C THR A 73 17.09 -9.56 -12.05
N ALA A 74 16.87 -8.25 -12.15
CA ALA A 74 17.79 -7.23 -11.66
C ALA A 74 17.81 -7.14 -10.12
N MET A 75 16.68 -7.40 -9.46
CA MET A 75 16.52 -7.29 -8.01
C MET A 75 16.74 -8.62 -7.27
N ASP A 76 17.11 -9.69 -7.98
CA ASP A 76 17.32 -11.01 -7.38
C ASP A 76 18.30 -10.96 -6.19
N PRO A 77 17.88 -11.41 -4.99
CA PRO A 77 18.71 -11.49 -3.79
C PRO A 77 20.04 -12.23 -3.96
N ARG A 78 20.13 -13.12 -4.94
CA ARG A 78 21.32 -13.92 -5.26
C ARG A 78 22.31 -13.19 -6.16
N MET A 79 21.89 -12.10 -6.81
CA MET A 79 22.75 -11.28 -7.66
C MET A 79 23.45 -10.19 -6.83
N VAL A 80 24.65 -9.82 -7.26
CA VAL A 80 25.40 -8.69 -6.71
C VAL A 80 24.55 -7.44 -6.83
N PHE A 81 24.33 -6.78 -5.69
CA PHE A 81 23.49 -5.59 -5.63
C PHE A 81 24.26 -4.36 -6.11
N ASN A 82 23.74 -3.71 -7.16
CA ASN A 82 24.17 -2.39 -7.58
C ASN A 82 23.11 -1.37 -7.13
N GLU A 83 23.50 -0.39 -6.34
CA GLU A 83 22.59 0.60 -5.75
C GLU A 83 21.87 1.43 -6.80
N GLN A 84 22.58 1.91 -7.82
CA GLN A 84 21.99 2.72 -8.90
C GLN A 84 20.97 1.91 -9.70
N THR A 85 21.30 0.65 -10.02
CA THR A 85 20.36 -0.28 -10.66
C THR A 85 19.15 -0.54 -9.75
N GLY A 86 19.37 -0.73 -8.45
CA GLY A 86 18.30 -0.97 -7.49
C GLY A 86 17.31 0.18 -7.39
N ILE A 87 17.81 1.42 -7.31
CA ILE A 87 16.96 2.64 -7.31
C ILE A 87 16.16 2.73 -8.60
N GLN A 88 16.81 2.53 -9.76
CA GLN A 88 16.14 2.57 -11.05
C GLN A 88 15.04 1.52 -11.14
N GLN A 89 15.30 0.29 -10.72
CA GLN A 89 14.33 -0.80 -10.78
C GLN A 89 13.16 -0.58 -9.80
N GLN A 90 13.40 -0.02 -8.61
CA GLN A 90 12.32 0.38 -7.70
C GLN A 90 11.47 1.51 -8.26
N SER A 91 12.08 2.50 -8.92
CA SER A 91 11.34 3.57 -9.62
C SER A 91 10.51 2.99 -10.77
N ASN A 92 11.08 2.09 -11.57
CA ASN A 92 10.36 1.39 -12.63
C ASN A 92 9.16 0.61 -12.07
N LEU A 93 9.33 -0.07 -10.93
CA LEU A 93 8.24 -0.79 -10.27
C LEU A 93 7.13 0.15 -9.80
N PHE A 94 7.49 1.28 -9.19
CA PHE A 94 6.52 2.30 -8.79
C PHE A 94 5.69 2.78 -9.98
N HIS A 95 6.34 3.14 -11.10
CA HIS A 95 5.66 3.59 -12.30
C HIS A 95 4.82 2.48 -12.95
N LEU A 96 5.31 1.24 -12.95
CA LEU A 96 4.58 0.10 -13.46
C LEU A 96 3.27 -0.12 -12.71
N LEU A 97 3.32 -0.12 -11.38
CA LEU A 97 2.14 -0.29 -10.54
C LEU A 97 1.20 0.91 -10.67
N GLY A 98 1.74 2.12 -10.75
CA GLY A 98 0.97 3.34 -11.04
C GLY A 98 0.18 3.23 -12.34
N ASN A 99 0.85 2.87 -13.44
CA ASN A 99 0.23 2.72 -14.76
C ASN A 99 -0.80 1.58 -14.78
N LEU A 100 -0.50 0.45 -14.12
CA LEU A 100 -1.45 -0.66 -13.99
C LEU A 100 -2.73 -0.23 -13.30
N MET A 101 -2.63 0.59 -12.25
CA MET A 101 -3.80 1.01 -11.49
C MET A 101 -4.58 2.14 -12.16
N LEU A 102 -3.87 3.15 -12.66
CA LEU A 102 -4.46 4.42 -13.08
C LEU A 102 -4.74 4.50 -14.58
N SER A 103 -3.98 3.77 -15.40
CA SER A 103 -3.99 3.94 -16.87
C SER A 103 -4.49 2.72 -17.64
N SER A 104 -4.82 1.62 -16.96
CA SER A 104 -5.36 0.42 -17.61
C SER A 104 -6.85 0.55 -17.89
N SER A 105 -7.31 -0.09 -18.98
CA SER A 105 -8.73 -0.29 -19.23
C SER A 105 -9.31 -1.26 -18.20
N ASN A 106 -10.62 -1.20 -17.91
CA ASN A 106 -11.24 -2.12 -16.95
C ASN A 106 -11.08 -3.59 -17.37
N GLU A 107 -11.17 -3.86 -18.68
CA GLU A 107 -11.02 -5.22 -19.24
C GLU A 107 -9.59 -5.74 -19.11
N ASP A 108 -8.59 -4.93 -19.45
CA ASP A 108 -7.18 -5.31 -19.30
C ASP A 108 -6.79 -5.42 -17.83
N PHE A 109 -7.31 -4.51 -16.98
CA PHE A 109 -6.97 -4.46 -15.57
C PHE A 109 -7.20 -5.80 -14.90
N ALA A 110 -8.41 -6.37 -15.00
CA ALA A 110 -8.73 -7.61 -14.28
C ALA A 110 -7.80 -8.77 -14.68
N VAL A 111 -7.52 -8.91 -15.98
CA VAL A 111 -6.68 -10.00 -16.49
C VAL A 111 -5.21 -9.78 -16.12
N VAL A 112 -4.69 -8.58 -16.36
CA VAL A 112 -3.29 -8.24 -16.11
C VAL A 112 -3.02 -8.22 -14.62
N TYR A 113 -3.88 -7.58 -13.82
CA TYR A 113 -3.73 -7.53 -12.36
C TYR A 113 -3.75 -8.93 -11.74
N ALA A 114 -4.65 -9.83 -12.19
CA ALA A 114 -4.62 -11.23 -11.75
C ALA A 114 -3.32 -11.95 -12.13
N ALA A 115 -2.80 -11.73 -13.35
CA ALA A 115 -1.53 -12.31 -13.80
C ALA A 115 -0.34 -11.78 -13.00
N VAL A 116 -0.36 -10.49 -12.67
CA VAL A 116 0.61 -9.82 -11.81
C VAL A 116 0.55 -10.44 -10.42
N LEU A 117 -0.61 -10.49 -9.75
CA LEU A 117 -0.78 -11.13 -8.44
C LEU A 117 -0.27 -12.58 -8.40
N LYS A 118 -0.46 -13.34 -9.48
CA LYS A 118 0.07 -14.72 -9.58
C LYS A 118 1.61 -14.78 -9.53
N ARG A 119 2.31 -13.77 -10.03
CA ARG A 119 3.78 -13.67 -9.90
C ARG A 119 4.25 -13.29 -8.49
N PHE A 120 3.32 -12.87 -7.64
CA PHE A 120 3.58 -12.34 -6.31
C PHE A 120 3.25 -13.36 -5.23
N ALA A 121 2.36 -14.32 -5.52
CA ALA A 121 1.94 -15.34 -4.57
C ALA A 121 3.13 -16.12 -4.03
N ASP A 122 3.30 -16.08 -2.71
CA ASP A 122 4.39 -16.74 -2.01
C ASP A 122 4.27 -18.26 -2.21
N GLY A 123 5.38 -18.92 -2.56
CA GLY A 123 5.38 -20.34 -2.96
C GLY A 123 5.12 -20.62 -4.45
N GLN A 124 4.75 -19.63 -5.27
CA GLN A 124 4.90 -19.74 -6.72
C GLN A 124 6.38 -19.60 -7.07
N THR A 125 6.93 -20.67 -7.61
CA THR A 125 8.26 -20.64 -8.20
C THR A 125 8.10 -20.04 -9.59
N LEU A 126 8.80 -18.94 -9.87
CA LEU A 126 8.93 -18.44 -11.24
C LEU A 126 9.43 -19.60 -12.15
N PRO A 127 9.18 -19.57 -13.47
CA PRO A 127 9.60 -20.65 -14.38
C PRO A 127 11.09 -21.05 -14.27
N ASN A 128 11.93 -20.19 -13.70
CA ASN A 128 13.35 -20.36 -13.47
C ASN A 128 13.74 -20.79 -12.03
N GLY A 129 12.81 -21.29 -11.20
CA GLY A 129 13.16 -21.80 -9.87
C GLY A 129 13.19 -20.74 -8.74
N ARG A 130 12.78 -19.50 -9.01
CA ARG A 130 12.93 -18.36 -8.08
C ARG A 130 11.66 -18.07 -7.28
N PRO A 131 11.77 -17.58 -6.03
CA PRO A 131 10.62 -17.15 -5.25
C PRO A 131 9.92 -15.94 -5.90
N GLY A 132 8.68 -15.68 -5.50
CA GLY A 132 7.88 -14.57 -6.00
C GLY A 132 8.59 -13.22 -5.94
N VAL A 133 8.32 -12.38 -6.94
CA VAL A 133 9.04 -11.11 -7.19
C VAL A 133 8.81 -10.07 -6.08
N PHE A 134 7.78 -10.29 -5.26
CA PHE A 134 7.36 -9.38 -4.19
C PHE A 134 7.65 -9.94 -2.78
N SER A 135 8.49 -10.97 -2.67
CA SER A 135 9.05 -11.30 -1.36
C SER A 135 9.84 -10.09 -0.82
N GLY A 136 9.84 -9.90 0.50
CA GLY A 136 10.47 -8.73 1.13
C GLY A 136 11.94 -8.54 0.72
N MET A 137 12.63 -9.63 0.39
CA MET A 137 14.01 -9.58 -0.09
C MET A 137 14.20 -8.83 -1.43
N TYR A 138 13.19 -8.79 -2.30
CA TYR A 138 13.22 -8.04 -3.56
C TYR A 138 12.75 -6.61 -3.35
N LEU A 139 11.60 -6.45 -2.67
CA LEU A 139 10.95 -5.14 -2.53
C LEU A 139 11.71 -4.15 -1.67
N PHE A 140 12.44 -4.60 -0.65
CA PHE A 140 13.08 -3.69 0.30
C PHE A 140 14.55 -3.42 -0.01
N ARG A 141 15.11 -4.00 -1.08
CA ARG A 141 16.55 -3.92 -1.41
C ARG A 141 17.08 -2.49 -1.68
N ALA A 142 16.23 -1.58 -2.18
CA ALA A 142 16.60 -0.17 -2.45
C ALA A 142 15.50 0.82 -2.01
N ASP A 143 14.60 0.39 -1.13
CA ASP A 143 13.38 1.12 -0.78
C ASP A 143 13.66 2.42 0.01
N ASN A 144 14.74 2.44 0.79
CA ASN A 144 15.19 3.61 1.54
C ASN A 144 15.92 4.66 0.68
N ARG A 145 16.21 4.35 -0.59
CA ARG A 145 16.93 5.23 -1.52
C ARG A 145 16.01 5.83 -2.59
N LEU A 146 14.75 5.40 -2.64
CA LEU A 146 13.80 5.87 -3.63
C LEU A 146 13.34 7.29 -3.28
N ASN A 147 13.57 8.23 -4.20
CA ASN A 147 13.14 9.62 -4.04
C ASN A 147 11.67 9.78 -4.45
N LEU A 148 10.76 9.41 -3.55
CA LEU A 148 9.32 9.63 -3.69
C LEU A 148 8.86 10.76 -2.77
N SER A 149 7.87 11.54 -3.22
CA SER A 149 7.11 12.40 -2.30
C SER A 149 6.39 11.58 -1.24
N GLN A 150 5.95 12.21 -0.15
CA GLN A 150 5.22 11.52 0.92
C GLN A 150 3.96 10.81 0.40
N ASP A 151 3.23 11.44 -0.53
CA ASP A 151 2.03 10.86 -1.13
C ASP A 151 2.36 9.69 -2.06
N GLN A 152 3.40 9.83 -2.90
CA GLN A 152 3.87 8.75 -3.76
C GLN A 152 4.34 7.54 -2.95
N ARG A 153 5.05 7.78 -1.84
CA ARG A 153 5.49 6.74 -0.92
C ARG A 153 4.30 6.03 -0.29
N ARG A 154 3.33 6.79 0.24
CA ARG A 154 2.09 6.25 0.79
C ARG A 154 1.34 5.39 -0.24
N PHE A 155 1.31 5.82 -1.51
CA PHE A 155 0.70 5.04 -2.59
C PHE A 155 1.43 3.75 -2.87
N PHE A 156 2.74 3.84 -3.01
CA PHE A 156 3.54 2.67 -3.31
C PHE A 156 3.43 1.64 -2.19
N ASP A 157 3.49 2.07 -0.93
CA ASP A 157 3.30 1.22 0.24
C ASP A 157 1.89 0.60 0.28
N ALA A 158 0.84 1.40 0.06
CA ALA A 158 -0.54 0.94 0.05
C ALA A 158 -0.79 -0.14 -1.03
N VAL A 159 -0.34 0.10 -2.26
CA VAL A 159 -0.47 -0.85 -3.37
C VAL A 159 0.34 -2.12 -3.09
N ARG A 160 1.61 -1.99 -2.69
CA ARG A 160 2.46 -3.14 -2.37
C ARG A 160 1.85 -4.01 -1.29
N ASN A 161 1.38 -3.41 -0.20
CA ASN A 161 0.76 -4.14 0.91
C ASN A 161 -0.53 -4.84 0.49
N LEU A 162 -1.39 -4.17 -0.30
CA LEU A 162 -2.60 -4.78 -0.84
C LEU A 162 -2.26 -6.00 -1.70
N MET A 163 -1.29 -5.87 -2.61
CA MET A 163 -0.89 -6.95 -3.51
C MET A 163 -0.26 -8.12 -2.75
N VAL A 164 0.61 -7.85 -1.77
CA VAL A 164 1.20 -8.90 -0.92
C VAL A 164 0.13 -9.62 -0.11
N ALA A 165 -0.85 -8.91 0.45
CA ALA A 165 -1.92 -9.52 1.23
C ALA A 165 -2.90 -10.36 0.38
N THR A 166 -3.05 -10.06 -0.92
CA THR A 166 -4.10 -10.63 -1.78
C THR A 166 -3.57 -11.51 -2.92
N CYS A 167 -2.25 -11.68 -3.02
CA CYS A 167 -1.62 -12.41 -4.11
C CYS A 167 -2.04 -13.88 -4.17
N ASP A 168 -2.16 -14.57 -3.04
CA ASP A 168 -2.63 -15.96 -2.98
C ASP A 168 -4.16 -16.02 -3.09
N VAL A 169 -4.64 -16.72 -4.13
CA VAL A 169 -6.07 -16.90 -4.40
C VAL A 169 -6.79 -17.59 -3.23
N LYS A 170 -6.12 -18.53 -2.54
CA LYS A 170 -6.76 -19.32 -1.47
C LYS A 170 -7.01 -18.50 -0.20
N SER A 171 -6.09 -17.60 0.12
CA SER A 171 -6.15 -16.75 1.31
C SER A 171 -6.58 -15.30 1.01
N ARG A 172 -6.85 -14.95 -0.25
CA ARG A 172 -7.20 -13.59 -0.69
C ARG A 172 -8.31 -12.93 0.14
N THR A 173 -9.40 -13.65 0.39
CA THR A 173 -10.52 -13.12 1.18
C THR A 173 -10.10 -12.79 2.62
N VAL A 174 -9.23 -13.62 3.22
CA VAL A 174 -8.68 -13.36 4.55
C VAL A 174 -7.72 -12.16 4.52
N GLY A 175 -6.87 -12.07 3.49
CA GLY A 175 -5.97 -10.94 3.29
C GLY A 175 -6.69 -9.61 3.05
N LEU A 176 -7.81 -9.62 2.32
CA LEU A 176 -8.67 -8.45 2.15
C LEU A 176 -9.25 -7.95 3.46
N ASN A 177 -9.59 -8.84 4.41
CA ASN A 177 -10.05 -8.42 5.73
C ASN A 177 -8.94 -7.77 6.58
N GLN A 178 -7.67 -8.02 6.25
CA GLN A 178 -6.51 -7.41 6.93
C GLN A 178 -6.13 -6.05 6.33
N VAL A 179 -6.57 -5.76 5.10
CA VAL A 179 -6.28 -4.51 4.40
C VAL A 179 -7.55 -3.68 4.30
N ASN A 180 -7.59 -2.51 4.92
CA ASN A 180 -8.69 -1.58 4.70
C ASN A 180 -8.62 -1.04 3.27
N LEU A 181 -9.33 -1.69 2.34
CA LEU A 181 -9.33 -1.35 0.92
C LEU A 181 -9.79 0.11 0.70
N GLN A 182 -10.77 0.56 1.49
CA GLN A 182 -11.28 1.93 1.40
C GLN A 182 -10.23 2.96 1.83
N ALA A 183 -9.50 2.73 2.92
CA ALA A 183 -8.40 3.60 3.35
C ALA A 183 -7.20 3.54 2.40
N THR A 184 -6.92 2.36 1.84
CA THR A 184 -5.85 2.12 0.85
C THR A 184 -6.12 2.87 -0.44
N THR A 185 -7.39 2.99 -0.83
CA THR A 185 -7.80 3.59 -2.10
C THR A 185 -8.23 5.06 -2.00
N ALA A 186 -8.65 5.53 -0.82
CA ALA A 186 -9.21 6.86 -0.61
C ALA A 186 -8.25 8.03 -0.88
N ALA A 187 -6.96 7.85 -0.65
CA ALA A 187 -5.99 8.95 -0.67
C ALA A 187 -5.31 9.18 -2.04
N LEU A 188 -5.38 8.22 -2.97
CA LEU A 188 -4.34 8.13 -4.02
C LEU A 188 -4.84 7.69 -5.40
N PHE A 189 -6.12 7.31 -5.50
CA PHE A 189 -6.71 6.83 -6.75
C PHE A 189 -7.80 7.78 -7.20
N ASP A 190 -7.92 8.00 -8.51
CA ASP A 190 -9.15 8.53 -9.09
C ASP A 190 -10.33 7.57 -8.86
N THR A 191 -11.56 8.08 -8.97
CA THR A 191 -12.77 7.30 -8.72
C THR A 191 -12.83 6.03 -9.57
N ASP A 192 -12.36 6.10 -10.82
CA ASP A 192 -12.39 4.98 -11.77
C ASP A 192 -11.47 3.83 -11.34
N SER A 193 -10.27 4.14 -10.87
CA SER A 193 -9.30 3.15 -10.38
C SER A 193 -9.77 2.50 -9.09
N ARG A 194 -10.47 3.26 -8.22
CA ARG A 194 -11.12 2.67 -7.03
C ARG A 194 -12.20 1.69 -7.42
N ASN A 195 -13.07 2.08 -8.35
CA ASN A 195 -14.14 1.23 -8.84
C ASN A 195 -13.60 -0.03 -9.52
N ARG A 196 -12.51 0.07 -10.29
CA ARG A 196 -11.80 -1.09 -10.86
C ARG A 196 -11.32 -2.06 -9.79
N LEU A 197 -10.65 -1.55 -8.75
CA LEU A 197 -10.15 -2.39 -7.65
C LEU A 197 -11.29 -3.04 -6.87
N VAL A 198 -12.35 -2.28 -6.56
CA VAL A 198 -13.54 -2.81 -5.89
C VAL A 198 -14.20 -3.88 -6.75
N ALA A 199 -14.40 -3.66 -8.05
CA ALA A 199 -14.98 -4.64 -8.97
C ALA A 199 -14.12 -5.90 -9.18
N PHE A 200 -12.80 -5.79 -8.97
CA PHE A 200 -11.91 -6.95 -9.03
C PHE A 200 -12.01 -7.85 -7.79
N TYR A 201 -12.28 -7.27 -6.62
CA TYR A 201 -12.31 -7.99 -5.34
C TYR A 201 -13.72 -8.29 -4.80
N GLY A 202 -14.72 -7.50 -5.20
CA GLY A 202 -16.13 -7.68 -4.89
C GLY A 202 -16.77 -8.74 -5.75
#